data_AF-A0A1V2QHN3-F1
#
_entry.id   AF-A0A1V2QHN3-F1
#
_cell.length_a   1.000
_cell.length_b   1.000
_cell.length_c   1.000
_cell.angle_alpha   90.00
_cell.angle_beta   90.00
_cell.angle_gamma   90.00
#
_symmetry.space_group_name_H-M   'P 1'
#
loop_
_entity.id
_entity.type
_entity.pdbx_description
1 polymer ?
#
loop_
_entity_poly.entity_id
_entity_poly.type
_entity_poly.pdbx_seq_one_letter_code
_entity_poly.pdbx_strand_id
1 'polypeptide(L)'
;MSPEEASGPEVRDGGQLMQLIALGQVVAVIPESARRQARSDVVCVPVLDAPRTSILLAWPERTRSRPVAAFVRASTEVAAGGRVIETAAAPWTRTTATGRLPDHRPPADLSK
;
A
#
# COMPACT_ATOMS: atom_id res chain seq x y z
N MET A 1 -10.02 25.72 13.92
CA MET A 1 -10.29 24.52 13.12
C MET A 1 -8.93 24.00 12.69
N SER A 2 -8.43 23.05 13.46
CA SER A 2 -7.03 22.61 13.35
C SER A 2 -6.93 21.53 12.27
N PRO A 3 -5.85 21.48 11.48
CA PRO A 3 -5.69 20.53 10.37
C PRO A 3 -5.70 19.05 10.83
N GLU A 4 -5.56 18.81 12.13
CA GLU A 4 -5.63 17.48 12.76
C GLU A 4 -7.05 16.90 12.80
N GLU A 5 -8.09 17.75 12.78
CA GLU A 5 -9.51 17.30 12.76
C GLU A 5 -9.92 16.68 11.41
N ALA A 6 -9.12 16.86 10.35
CA ALA A 6 -9.40 16.33 9.02
C ALA A 6 -8.84 14.91 8.79
N SER A 7 -8.03 14.37 9.71
CA SER A 7 -7.55 13.00 9.62
C SER A 7 -8.59 12.07 10.23
N GLY A 8 -9.28 11.30 9.39
CA GLY A 8 -10.19 10.25 9.85
C GLY A 8 -9.51 9.26 10.81
N PRO A 9 -10.28 8.37 11.45
CA PRO A 9 -9.75 7.43 12.44
C PRO A 9 -8.62 6.59 11.83
N GLU A 10 -7.58 6.33 12.62
CA GLU A 10 -6.49 5.44 12.21
C GLU A 10 -7.03 4.02 12.01
N VAL A 11 -6.79 3.47 10.81
CA VAL A 11 -7.28 2.14 10.43
C VAL A 11 -6.09 1.20 10.24
N ARG A 12 -6.11 0.06 10.93
CA ARG A 12 -4.98 -0.89 10.97
C ARG A 12 -4.99 -1.86 9.79
N ASP A 13 -6.16 -2.25 9.32
CA ASP A 13 -6.32 -3.19 8.22
C ASP A 13 -7.66 -3.05 7.49
N GLY A 14 -7.80 -3.77 6.37
CA GLY A 14 -8.99 -3.72 5.54
C GLY A 14 -10.26 -4.26 6.21
N GLY A 15 -10.14 -5.20 7.16
CA GLY A 15 -11.29 -5.71 7.90
C GLY A 15 -11.87 -4.65 8.83
N GLN A 16 -11.00 -3.97 9.58
CA GLN A 16 -11.39 -2.82 10.41
C GLN A 16 -12.01 -1.71 9.55
N LEU A 17 -11.40 -1.41 8.39
CA LEU A 17 -11.93 -0.41 7.45
C LEU A 17 -13.38 -0.73 7.04
N MET A 18 -13.63 -1.96 6.59
CA MET A 18 -14.94 -2.38 6.10
C MET A 18 -15.99 -2.33 7.22
N GLN A 19 -15.62 -2.62 8.47
CA GLN A 19 -16.52 -2.50 9.61
C GLN A 19 -16.91 -1.04 9.87
N LEU A 20 -15.95 -0.11 9.83
CA LEU A 20 -16.23 1.33 10.02
C LEU A 20 -17.11 1.89 8.89
N ILE A 21 -16.92 1.40 7.65
CA ILE A 21 -17.79 1.76 6.51
C ILE A 21 -19.20 1.21 6.71
N ALA A 22 -19.34 -0.06 7.10
CA ALA A 22 -20.63 -0.70 7.35
C ALA A 22 -21.41 0.00 8.49
N LEU A 23 -20.70 0.52 9.49
CA LEU A 23 -21.27 1.34 10.57
C LEU A 23 -21.60 2.79 10.14
N GLY A 24 -21.29 3.17 8.90
CA GLY A 24 -21.53 4.52 8.36
C GLY A 24 -20.60 5.59 8.93
N GLN A 25 -19.47 5.21 9.53
CA GLN A 25 -18.56 6.14 10.21
C GLN A 25 -17.52 6.76 9.26
N VAL A 26 -17.17 6.07 8.17
CA VAL A 26 -16.16 6.53 7.21
C VAL A 26 -16.53 6.16 5.78
N VAL A 27 -15.97 6.91 4.83
CA VAL A 27 -15.90 6.55 3.41
C VAL A 27 -14.43 6.46 3.03
N ALA A 28 -14.05 5.47 2.22
CA ALA A 28 -12.66 5.27 1.82
C ALA A 28 -12.53 5.05 0.31
N VAL A 29 -11.45 5.60 -0.26
CA VAL A 29 -11.02 5.30 -1.62
C VAL A 29 -10.07 4.11 -1.55
N ILE A 30 -10.42 3.03 -2.26
CA ILE A 30 -9.63 1.80 -2.31
C ILE A 30 -9.30 1.44 -3.76
N PRO A 31 -8.22 0.68 -4.02
CA PRO A 31 -7.95 0.15 -5.35
C PRO A 31 -9.07 -0.79 -5.81
N GLU A 32 -9.35 -0.85 -7.12
CA GLU A 32 -10.40 -1.71 -7.68
C GLU A 32 -10.23 -3.20 -7.30
N SER A 33 -8.99 -3.68 -7.16
CA SER A 33 -8.73 -5.05 -6.73
C SER A 33 -9.25 -5.36 -5.32
N ALA A 34 -9.30 -4.34 -4.44
CA ALA A 34 -9.77 -4.44 -3.06
C ALA A 34 -11.30 -4.52 -2.95
N ARG A 35 -12.02 -4.22 -4.05
CA ARG A 35 -13.48 -4.35 -4.11
C ARG A 35 -13.96 -5.78 -3.87
N ARG A 36 -13.14 -6.79 -4.17
CA ARG A 36 -13.51 -8.21 -3.94
C ARG A 36 -13.63 -8.55 -2.45
N GLN A 37 -13.04 -7.74 -1.57
CA GLN A 37 -13.08 -7.91 -0.13
C GLN A 37 -14.18 -7.04 0.52
N ALA A 38 -14.96 -6.29 -0.28
CA ALA A 38 -16.09 -5.54 0.23
C ALA A 38 -17.14 -6.49 0.82
N ARG A 39 -17.63 -6.13 2.00
CA ARG A 39 -18.73 -6.85 2.66
C ARG A 39 -20.05 -6.58 1.92
N SER A 40 -21.04 -7.44 2.10
CA SER A 40 -22.34 -7.34 1.43
C SER A 40 -23.15 -6.08 1.80
N ASP A 41 -22.82 -5.46 2.93
CA ASP A 41 -23.38 -4.22 3.46
C ASP A 41 -22.63 -2.96 2.98
N VAL A 42 -21.61 -3.11 2.12
CA VAL A 42 -20.82 -2.01 1.58
C VAL A 42 -21.04 -1.87 0.07
N VAL A 43 -21.35 -0.65 -0.38
CA VAL A 43 -21.47 -0.31 -1.80
C VAL A 43 -20.18 0.34 -2.29
N CYS A 44 -19.58 -0.20 -3.35
CA CYS A 44 -18.42 0.39 -4.01
C CYS A 44 -18.84 1.20 -5.24
N VAL A 45 -18.50 2.49 -5.25
CA VAL A 45 -18.74 3.40 -6.38
C VAL A 45 -17.42 3.66 -7.11
N PRO A 46 -17.36 3.55 -8.45
CA PRO A 46 -16.14 3.85 -9.21
C PRO A 46 -15.72 5.32 -9.07
N VAL A 47 -14.45 5.54 -8.73
CA VAL A 47 -13.81 6.87 -8.69
C VAL A 47 -12.90 6.99 -9.91
N LEU A 48 -13.24 7.87 -10.85
CA LEU A 48 -12.57 7.94 -12.17
C LEU A 48 -11.34 8.85 -12.19
N ASP A 49 -11.29 9.80 -11.26
CA ASP A 49 -10.26 10.83 -11.10
C ASP A 49 -9.21 10.45 -10.04
N ALA A 50 -9.30 9.25 -9.45
CA ALA A 50 -8.35 8.78 -8.47
C ALA A 50 -6.95 8.61 -9.07
N PRO A 51 -5.88 8.99 -8.33
CA PRO A 51 -4.52 8.68 -8.75
C PRO A 51 -4.33 7.16 -8.86
N ARG A 52 -3.52 6.73 -9.83
CA ARG A 52 -3.25 5.30 -10.04
C ARG A 52 -2.57 4.70 -8.81
N THR A 53 -3.11 3.59 -8.32
CA THR A 53 -2.41 2.74 -7.36
C THR A 53 -1.35 1.91 -8.08
N SER A 54 -0.10 1.99 -7.61
CA SER A 54 1.02 1.23 -8.15
C SER A 54 1.43 0.10 -7.20
N ILE A 55 1.64 -1.10 -7.75
CA ILE A 55 2.22 -2.23 -7.03
C ILE A 55 3.67 -2.35 -7.46
N LEU A 56 4.59 -2.47 -6.49
CA LEU A 56 6.02 -2.46 -6.71
C LEU A 56 6.64 -3.78 -6.27
N LEU A 57 7.62 -4.26 -7.03
CA LEU A 57 8.45 -5.39 -6.66
C LEU A 57 9.80 -4.86 -6.18
N ALA A 58 10.18 -5.18 -4.94
CA ALA A 58 11.44 -4.74 -4.35
C ALA A 58 12.27 -5.95 -3.89
N TRP A 59 13.58 -5.91 -4.18
CA TRP A 59 14.54 -6.91 -3.72
C TRP A 59 15.90 -6.24 -3.45
N PRO A 60 16.75 -6.81 -2.57
CA PRO A 60 18.11 -6.31 -2.39
C PRO A 60 18.90 -6.36 -3.69
N GLU A 61 19.62 -5.29 -4.02
CA GLU A 61 20.34 -5.13 -5.29
C GLU A 61 21.27 -6.30 -5.64
N ARG A 62 21.92 -6.89 -4.62
CA ARG A 62 22.86 -8.02 -4.79
C ARG A 62 22.20 -9.41 -4.74
N THR A 63 20.88 -9.49 -4.94
CA THR A 63 20.15 -10.77 -4.94
C THR A 63 20.44 -11.59 -6.20
N ARG A 64 20.93 -12.82 -6.04
CA ARG A 64 21.08 -13.82 -7.13
C ARG A 64 20.12 -15.01 -7.02
N SER A 65 18.99 -14.81 -6.35
CA SER A 65 17.99 -15.85 -6.11
C SER A 65 17.21 -16.18 -7.38
N ARG A 66 17.27 -17.45 -7.82
CA ARG A 66 16.47 -17.95 -8.95
C ARG A 66 14.95 -17.80 -8.73
N PRO A 67 14.40 -18.12 -7.53
CA PRO A 67 12.99 -17.86 -7.23
C PRO A 67 12.55 -16.40 -7.43
N VAL A 68 13.37 -15.43 -6.97
CA VAL A 68 13.05 -14.00 -7.15
C VAL A 68 13.03 -13.63 -8.62
N ALA A 69 14.03 -14.09 -9.39
CA ALA A 69 14.08 -13.84 -10.83
C ALA A 69 12.88 -14.45 -11.58
N ALA A 70 12.43 -15.64 -11.16
CA ALA A 70 11.24 -16.26 -11.73
C ALA A 70 9.96 -15.49 -11.39
N PHE A 71 9.81 -15.03 -10.14
CA PHE A 71 8.67 -14.24 -9.69
C PHE A 71 8.56 -12.89 -10.40
N VAL A 72 9.69 -12.17 -10.56
CA VAL A 72 9.72 -10.90 -11.30
C VAL A 72 9.27 -11.11 -12.75
N ARG A 73 9.81 -12.14 -13.44
CA ARG A 73 9.38 -12.46 -14.82
C ARG A 73 7.88 -12.75 -14.91
N ALA A 74 7.37 -13.66 -14.08
CA ALA A 74 5.96 -14.01 -14.09
C ALA A 74 5.06 -12.79 -13.80
N SER A 75 5.46 -11.95 -12.85
CA SER A 75 4.72 -10.72 -12.51
C SER A 75 4.72 -9.73 -13.67
N THR A 76 5.85 -9.56 -14.38
CA THR A 76 5.94 -8.69 -15.55
C THR A 76 5.11 -9.21 -16.72
N GLU A 77 5.02 -10.52 -16.92
CA GLU A 77 4.18 -11.15 -17.94
C GLU A 77 2.69 -10.91 -17.65
N VAL A 78 2.26 -11.11 -16.39
CA VAL A 78 0.89 -10.84 -15.95
C VAL A 78 0.55 -9.35 -16.08
N ALA A 79 1.47 -8.46 -15.69
CA ALA A 79 1.28 -7.02 -15.80
C ALA A 79 1.20 -6.55 -17.27
N ALA A 80 1.97 -7.16 -18.19
CA ALA A 80 1.93 -6.85 -19.62
C ALA A 80 0.57 -7.22 -20.23
N GLY A 81 -0.06 -8.30 -19.75
CA GLY A 81 -1.41 -8.70 -20.14
C GLY A 81 -2.53 -7.79 -19.59
N GLY A 82 -2.22 -6.88 -18.66
CA GLY A 82 -3.19 -6.05 -17.94
C GLY A 82 -2.77 -4.59 -17.80
N ARG A 83 -2.79 -3.83 -18.92
CA ARG A 83 -2.57 -2.36 -19.02
C ARG A 83 -1.22 -1.82 -18.51
N VAL A 84 -0.51 -1.17 -19.45
CA VAL A 84 0.64 -0.25 -19.32
C VAL A 84 1.44 -0.39 -18.03
N ILE A 85 2.47 -1.23 -18.09
CA ILE A 85 3.58 -1.19 -17.16
C ILE A 85 4.38 0.06 -17.50
N GLU A 86 4.25 1.12 -16.72
CA GLU A 86 5.27 2.16 -16.75
C GLU A 86 6.47 1.61 -15.98
N THR A 87 7.50 1.17 -16.69
CA THR A 87 8.85 1.02 -16.13
C THR A 87 9.38 2.41 -15.84
N ALA A 88 8.78 3.07 -14.86
CA ALA A 88 9.43 4.13 -14.16
C ALA A 88 10.40 3.44 -13.20
N ALA A 89 11.68 3.47 -13.53
CA ALA A 89 12.70 3.63 -12.50
C ALA A 89 12.43 4.99 -11.84
N ALA A 90 11.36 5.05 -11.04
CA ALA A 90 10.89 6.29 -10.49
C ALA A 90 12.01 6.86 -9.61
N PRO A 91 12.27 8.18 -9.67
CA PRO A 91 13.44 8.83 -9.06
C PRO A 91 13.47 8.77 -7.53
N TRP A 92 12.47 8.16 -6.90
CA TRP A 92 12.53 7.79 -5.50
C TRP A 92 13.45 6.56 -5.35
N THR A 93 14.70 6.84 -4.99
CA THR A 93 15.67 5.91 -4.38
C THR A 93 16.38 4.90 -5.29
N ARG A 94 17.34 5.41 -6.08
CA ARG A 94 18.68 4.77 -6.11
C ARG A 94 19.46 5.14 -4.83
N THR A 95 18.80 5.06 -3.68
CA THR A 95 19.46 5.20 -2.38
C THR A 95 20.16 3.89 -2.14
N THR A 96 21.46 3.86 -2.41
CA THR A 96 22.34 2.86 -1.83
C THR A 96 22.09 2.87 -0.33
N ALA A 97 21.42 1.83 0.17
CA ALA A 97 21.29 1.55 1.58
C ALA A 97 22.68 1.14 2.11
N THR A 98 23.58 2.11 2.19
CA THR A 98 24.80 2.07 3.01
C THR A 98 24.51 2.90 4.23
N GLY A 99 23.65 2.37 5.10
CA GLY A 99 23.17 3.07 6.28
C GLY A 99 22.47 2.10 7.20
N ARG A 100 23.22 1.64 8.19
CA ARG A 100 22.78 0.89 9.38
C ARG A 100 21.33 1.24 9.76
N LEU A 101 20.47 0.22 9.87
CA LEU A 101 19.12 0.32 10.43
C LEU A 101 19.18 1.08 11.76
N PRO A 102 18.48 2.23 11.92
CA PRO A 102 18.40 2.87 13.23
C PRO A 102 17.67 1.95 14.19
N ASP A 103 18.32 1.71 15.33
CA ASP A 103 17.80 0.95 16.46
C ASP A 103 16.54 1.64 16.98
N HIS A 104 15.39 1.00 16.80
CA HIS A 104 14.11 1.46 17.34
C HIS A 104 13.98 0.85 18.74
N ARG A 105 14.67 1.45 19.70
CA ARG A 105 14.41 1.20 21.11
C ARG A 105 13.04 1.82 21.47
N PRO A 106 12.06 1.06 21.97
CA PRO A 106 10.80 1.65 22.41
C PRO A 106 11.05 2.57 23.63
N PRO A 107 10.37 3.73 23.72
CA PRO A 107 10.54 4.62 24.85
C PRO A 107 10.03 3.95 26.13
N ALA A 108 10.92 3.85 27.11
CA ALA A 108 10.57 3.50 28.47
C ALA A 108 9.76 4.65 29.09
N ASP A 109 8.60 4.29 29.63
CA ASP A 109 7.99 4.81 30.86
C ASP A 109 8.20 6.31 31.17
N LEU A 110 7.15 7.12 30.99
CA LEU A 110 7.01 8.40 31.69
C LEU A 110 5.94 8.24 32.77
N SER A 111 6.42 7.88 33.96
CA SER A 111 5.74 8.07 35.23
C SER A 111 6.19 9.41 35.83
N LYS A 112 5.18 10.22 36.19
CA LYS A 112 5.17 11.49 36.96
C LYS A 112 5.51 12.80 36.23
#